data_AF-A0A7X7EE42-F1
#
_entry.id   AF-A0A7X7EE42-F1
#
_cell.length_a   1.000
_cell.length_b   1.000
_cell.length_c   1.000
_cell.angle_alpha   90.00
_cell.angle_beta   90.00
_cell.angle_gamma   90.00
#
_symmetry.space_group_name_H-M   'P 1'
#
loop_
_entity.id
_entity.type
_entity.pdbx_description
1 polymer ?
#
loop_
_entity_poly.entity_id
_entity_poly.type
_entity_poly.pdbx_seq_one_letter_code
_entity_poly.pdbx_strand_id
1 'polypeptide(L)'
;MVQRTQIEAVLPLLASNQSSSFVFMVNTAAGYQAYIDAVGAERVMIAFPSAGGEVVDGNVVVYRIGRGLVRLFQTTTVGELVHTSYDRVGFLAGILREAGIPTTTCKHMDDWQKTHVAVVCAIAQALYKHGGDPIRLSMHFSDVRLMVAAIQEGLAVLRCLGHRIIPRKLWYLRLPRVLVAAVFSFVLRTDLAETAMARHARRAVDEMNVLNRELLDLVEASHMNTPAIRKLARITPDFGK
;
A
#
# COMPACT_ATOMS: atom_id res chain seq x y z
N MET A 1 -12.29 1.24 9.32
CA MET A 1 -11.84 0.48 8.12
C MET A 1 -11.21 -0.81 8.62
N VAL A 2 -11.35 -1.91 7.87
CA VAL A 2 -10.70 -3.18 8.19
C VAL A 2 -9.20 -3.06 7.87
N GLN A 3 -8.34 -3.27 8.85
CA GLN A 3 -6.89 -3.33 8.65
C GLN A 3 -6.45 -4.74 8.29
N ARG A 4 -5.26 -4.87 7.69
CA ARG A 4 -4.66 -6.18 7.37
C ARG A 4 -4.61 -7.14 8.57
N THR A 5 -4.41 -6.60 9.77
CA THR A 5 -4.38 -7.34 11.05
C THR A 5 -5.69 -8.05 11.40
N GLN A 6 -6.82 -7.60 10.84
CA GLN A 6 -8.15 -8.09 11.19
C GLN A 6 -8.67 -9.15 10.20
N ILE A 7 -8.00 -9.34 9.06
CA ILE A 7 -8.51 -10.18 7.98
C ILE A 7 -8.70 -11.64 8.42
N GLU A 8 -7.73 -12.22 9.11
CA GLU A 8 -7.77 -13.63 9.52
C GLU A 8 -9.00 -13.94 10.40
N ALA A 9 -9.39 -13.01 11.28
CA ALA A 9 -10.57 -13.16 12.12
C ALA A 9 -11.89 -12.99 11.35
N VAL A 10 -11.89 -12.26 10.24
CA VAL A 10 -13.09 -11.94 9.45
C VAL A 10 -13.38 -13.01 8.40
N LEU A 11 -12.36 -13.68 7.84
CA LEU A 11 -12.54 -14.67 6.77
C LEU A 11 -13.56 -15.79 7.10
N PRO A 12 -13.57 -16.40 8.30
CA PRO A 12 -14.58 -17.41 8.64
C PRO A 12 -16.02 -16.87 8.65
N LEU A 13 -16.21 -15.60 9.02
CA LEU A 13 -17.53 -14.95 9.00
C LEU A 13 -18.01 -14.69 7.57
N LEU A 14 -17.09 -14.39 6.65
CA LEU A 14 -17.42 -14.21 5.23
C LEU A 14 -17.70 -15.54 4.54
N ALA A 15 -17.03 -16.62 4.95
CA ALA A 15 -17.23 -17.96 4.41
C ALA A 15 -18.68 -18.46 4.60
N SER A 16 -19.33 -18.11 5.71
CA SER A 16 -20.73 -18.47 5.98
C SER A 16 -21.76 -17.58 5.28
N ASN A 17 -21.35 -16.43 4.75
CA ASN A 17 -22.22 -15.48 4.06
C ASN A 17 -22.47 -15.93 2.62
N GLN A 18 -23.70 -15.72 2.11
CA GLN A 18 -24.15 -16.20 0.78
C GLN A 18 -23.95 -15.19 -0.36
N SER A 19 -23.28 -14.05 -0.11
CA SER A 19 -23.09 -13.02 -1.14
C SER A 19 -22.25 -13.54 -2.30
N SER A 20 -22.62 -13.21 -3.53
CA SER A 20 -21.92 -13.68 -4.73
C SER A 20 -20.54 -13.04 -4.95
N SER A 21 -20.19 -11.99 -4.22
CA SER A 21 -18.90 -11.31 -4.33
C SER A 21 -18.55 -10.57 -3.05
N PHE A 22 -17.27 -10.58 -2.70
CA PHE A 22 -16.66 -9.80 -1.61
C PHE A 22 -15.58 -8.89 -2.19
N VAL A 23 -15.65 -7.60 -1.86
CA VAL A 23 -14.66 -6.61 -2.27
C VAL A 23 -13.71 -6.37 -1.09
N PHE A 24 -12.51 -6.92 -1.15
CA PHE A 24 -11.49 -6.73 -0.13
C PHE A 24 -10.72 -5.43 -0.41
N MET A 25 -10.77 -4.51 0.57
CA MET A 25 -10.11 -3.21 0.54
C MET A 25 -9.01 -3.10 1.60
N VAL A 26 -8.01 -3.98 1.51
CA VAL A 26 -6.91 -4.07 2.46
C VAL A 26 -5.56 -4.03 1.76
N ASN A 27 -4.53 -3.61 2.48
CA ASN A 27 -3.15 -3.69 2.01
C ASN A 27 -2.59 -5.08 2.35
N THR A 28 -1.90 -5.72 1.41
CA THR A 28 -1.22 -6.99 1.65
C THR A 28 -0.16 -7.24 0.57
N ALA A 29 0.98 -7.80 0.97
CA ALA A 29 1.98 -8.37 0.07
C ALA A 29 2.02 -9.91 0.11
N ALA A 30 1.29 -10.54 1.02
CA ALA A 30 1.20 -12.00 1.13
C ALA A 30 0.38 -12.65 -0.01
N GLY A 31 -0.31 -11.85 -0.82
CA GLY A 31 -1.23 -12.33 -1.84
C GLY A 31 -2.58 -12.72 -1.25
N TYR A 32 -3.34 -13.53 -2.02
CA TYR A 32 -4.78 -13.72 -1.76
C TYR A 32 -5.22 -15.19 -1.57
N GLN A 33 -4.28 -16.12 -1.39
CA GLN A 33 -4.63 -17.55 -1.27
C GLN A 33 -5.60 -17.81 -0.11
N ALA A 34 -5.33 -17.26 1.07
CA ALA A 34 -6.22 -17.41 2.24
C ALA A 34 -7.65 -16.85 2.00
N TYR A 35 -7.78 -15.83 1.15
CA TYR A 35 -9.07 -15.25 0.79
C TYR A 35 -9.81 -16.18 -0.17
N ILE A 36 -9.10 -16.71 -1.17
CA ILE A 36 -9.61 -17.71 -2.11
C ILE A 36 -10.08 -18.96 -1.36
N ASP A 37 -9.27 -19.47 -0.44
CA ASP A 37 -9.58 -20.67 0.35
C ASP A 37 -10.82 -20.47 1.22
N ALA A 38 -11.02 -19.25 1.74
CA ALA A 38 -12.14 -18.94 2.63
C ALA A 38 -13.46 -18.72 1.90
N VAL A 39 -13.47 -17.98 0.77
CA VAL A 39 -14.72 -17.56 0.13
C VAL A 39 -14.90 -18.02 -1.31
N GLY A 40 -13.91 -18.66 -1.93
CA GLY A 40 -13.91 -19.06 -3.34
C GLY A 40 -13.33 -17.99 -4.26
N ALA A 41 -12.48 -18.38 -5.22
CA ALA A 41 -11.77 -17.45 -6.10
C ALA A 41 -12.73 -16.57 -6.92
N GLU A 42 -13.82 -17.18 -7.39
CA GLU A 42 -14.89 -16.54 -8.13
C GLU A 42 -15.65 -15.49 -7.31
N ARG A 43 -15.51 -15.46 -5.98
CA ARG A 43 -16.16 -14.48 -5.09
C ARG A 43 -15.20 -13.39 -4.61
N VAL A 44 -13.90 -13.48 -4.90
CA VAL A 44 -12.89 -12.50 -4.47
C VAL A 44 -12.73 -11.37 -5.50
N MET A 45 -13.04 -10.15 -5.08
CA MET A 45 -12.68 -8.91 -5.77
C MET A 45 -11.75 -8.08 -4.90
N ILE A 46 -10.81 -7.38 -5.50
CA ILE A 46 -9.82 -6.55 -4.80
C ILE A 46 -10.03 -5.10 -5.19
N ALA A 47 -10.06 -4.23 -4.21
CA ALA A 47 -10.02 -2.79 -4.45
C ALA A 47 -9.01 -2.13 -3.53
N PHE A 48 -8.39 -1.07 -4.02
CA PHE A 48 -7.55 -0.21 -3.23
C PHE A 48 -8.20 1.19 -3.23
N PRO A 49 -8.67 1.69 -2.08
CA PRO A 49 -9.31 3.00 -2.01
C PRO A 49 -8.26 4.11 -2.03
N SER A 50 -8.42 5.10 -2.92
CA SER A 50 -7.72 6.38 -2.79
C SER A 50 -8.47 7.29 -1.84
N ALA A 51 -8.69 6.81 -0.61
CA ALA A 51 -9.33 7.54 0.46
C ALA A 51 -8.62 7.24 1.77
N GLY A 52 -8.60 8.24 2.65
CA GLY A 52 -8.14 8.08 4.02
C GLY A 52 -9.22 8.59 4.97
N GLY A 53 -9.23 8.09 6.19
CA GLY A 53 -10.14 8.58 7.20
C GLY A 53 -9.81 8.04 8.57
N GLU A 54 -10.45 8.63 9.56
CA GLU A 54 -10.34 8.25 10.96
C GLU A 54 -11.72 8.34 11.63
N VAL A 55 -11.90 7.55 12.68
CA VAL A 55 -13.03 7.71 13.58
C VAL A 55 -12.56 8.59 14.73
N VAL A 56 -13.22 9.74 14.88
CA VAL A 56 -13.04 10.70 15.97
C VAL A 56 -14.19 10.52 16.95
N ASP A 57 -13.90 10.62 18.24
CA ASP A 57 -14.89 10.54 19.33
C ASP A 57 -15.78 9.27 19.29
N GLY A 58 -15.27 8.18 18.71
CA GLY A 58 -15.95 6.89 18.65
C GLY A 58 -17.11 6.77 17.66
N ASN A 59 -17.60 7.88 17.08
CA ASN A 59 -18.76 7.86 16.18
C ASN A 59 -18.68 8.83 14.99
N VAL A 60 -17.73 9.76 14.94
CA VAL A 60 -17.59 10.71 13.83
C VAL A 60 -16.53 10.21 12.85
N VAL A 61 -16.90 10.00 11.58
CA VAL A 61 -15.93 9.65 10.54
C VAL A 61 -15.43 10.92 9.85
N VAL A 62 -14.16 11.25 10.05
CA VAL A 62 -13.48 12.29 9.28
C VAL A 62 -12.75 11.62 8.13
N TYR A 63 -13.12 11.95 6.89
CA TYR A 63 -12.57 11.30 5.70
C TYR A 63 -12.06 12.31 4.66
N ARG A 64 -11.16 11.84 3.80
CA ARG A 64 -10.67 12.57 2.62
C ARG A 64 -10.62 11.61 1.44
N ILE A 65 -11.25 12.01 0.35
CA ILE A 65 -11.18 11.30 -0.93
C ILE A 65 -10.10 11.97 -1.77
N GLY A 66 -9.20 11.17 -2.35
CA GLY A 66 -8.15 11.65 -3.25
C GLY A 66 -8.77 12.27 -4.51
N ARG A 67 -8.80 13.60 -4.56
CA ARG A 67 -9.30 14.40 -5.70
C ARG A 67 -8.17 15.27 -6.27
N GLY A 68 -8.39 15.81 -7.47
CA GLY A 68 -7.44 16.73 -8.12
C GLY A 68 -6.06 16.11 -8.31
N LEU A 69 -5.01 16.85 -7.92
CA LEU A 69 -3.60 16.45 -8.07
C LEU A 69 -3.24 15.16 -7.30
N VAL A 70 -3.98 14.81 -6.24
CA VAL A 70 -3.77 13.55 -5.50
C VAL A 70 -3.97 12.34 -6.40
N ARG A 71 -4.82 12.46 -7.44
CA ARG A 71 -5.08 11.39 -8.42
C ARG A 71 -3.84 10.99 -9.23
N LEU A 72 -2.91 11.94 -9.43
CA LEU A 72 -1.64 11.67 -10.11
C LEU A 72 -0.83 10.64 -9.33
N PHE A 73 -0.89 10.69 -8.00
CA PHE A 73 -0.20 9.75 -7.12
C PHE A 73 -1.03 8.47 -6.92
N GLN A 74 -2.30 8.59 -6.57
CA GLN A 74 -3.14 7.46 -6.18
C GLN A 74 -4.59 7.67 -6.65
N THR A 75 -5.18 6.67 -7.31
CA THR A 75 -6.58 6.66 -7.73
C THR A 75 -7.19 5.36 -7.22
N THR A 76 -8.47 5.39 -6.80
CA THR A 76 -9.14 4.16 -6.36
C THR A 76 -9.04 3.13 -7.48
N THR A 77 -8.51 1.95 -7.19
CA THR A 77 -8.21 0.95 -8.20
C THR A 77 -8.96 -0.33 -7.87
N VAL A 78 -9.71 -0.86 -8.82
CA VAL A 78 -10.52 -2.07 -8.65
C VAL A 78 -10.04 -3.15 -9.61
N GLY A 79 -10.06 -4.39 -9.17
CA GLY A 79 -9.82 -5.56 -10.00
C GLY A 79 -10.39 -6.83 -9.40
N GLU A 80 -10.17 -7.94 -10.10
CA GLU A 80 -10.52 -9.27 -9.64
C GLU A 80 -9.35 -10.21 -9.92
N LEU A 81 -9.29 -11.33 -9.19
CA LEU A 81 -8.21 -12.32 -9.33
C LEU A 81 -8.47 -13.28 -10.49
N VAL A 82 -9.74 -13.59 -10.72
CA VAL A 82 -10.21 -14.48 -11.78
C VAL A 82 -11.30 -13.79 -12.59
N HIS A 83 -11.30 -14.02 -13.89
CA HIS A 83 -12.36 -13.53 -14.76
C HIS A 83 -13.63 -14.34 -14.55
N THR A 84 -14.78 -13.67 -14.48
CA THR A 84 -16.10 -14.31 -14.44
C THR A 84 -16.93 -13.92 -15.65
N SER A 85 -18.07 -14.58 -15.86
CA SER A 85 -18.97 -14.31 -17.01
C SER A 85 -19.57 -12.90 -17.03
N TYR A 86 -19.51 -12.17 -15.92
CA TYR A 86 -20.04 -10.82 -15.77
C TYR A 86 -18.90 -9.82 -15.57
N ASP A 87 -19.02 -8.62 -16.16
CA ASP A 87 -18.07 -7.52 -15.94
C ASP A 87 -18.28 -6.85 -14.57
N ARG A 88 -17.93 -7.57 -13.50
CA ARG A 88 -18.05 -7.08 -12.13
C ARG A 88 -17.11 -5.91 -11.84
N VAL A 89 -15.92 -5.93 -12.44
CA VAL A 89 -14.93 -4.86 -12.28
C VAL A 89 -15.44 -3.56 -12.87
N GLY A 90 -16.02 -3.61 -14.08
CA GLY A 90 -16.68 -2.47 -14.72
C GLY A 90 -17.88 -1.98 -13.91
N PHE A 91 -18.73 -2.89 -13.44
CA PHE A 91 -19.90 -2.57 -12.62
C PHE A 91 -19.51 -1.84 -11.31
N LEU A 92 -18.57 -2.39 -10.54
CA LEU A 92 -18.10 -1.79 -9.29
C LEU A 92 -17.40 -0.44 -9.53
N ALA A 93 -16.59 -0.34 -10.60
CA ALA A 93 -15.98 0.92 -10.97
C ALA A 93 -17.02 1.99 -11.37
N GLY A 94 -18.12 1.58 -12.01
CA GLY A 94 -19.27 2.43 -12.32
C GLY A 94 -19.92 3.01 -11.07
N ILE A 95 -20.31 2.14 -10.13
CA ILE A 95 -20.93 2.53 -8.85
C ILE A 95 -20.04 3.55 -8.11
N LEU A 96 -18.74 3.30 -8.00
CA LEU A 96 -17.83 4.19 -7.30
C LEU A 96 -17.71 5.55 -8.00
N ARG A 97 -17.67 5.57 -9.34
CA ARG A 97 -17.61 6.82 -10.12
C ARG A 97 -18.90 7.63 -9.96
N GLU A 98 -20.05 6.99 -10.01
CA GLU A 98 -21.36 7.63 -9.79
C GLU A 98 -21.46 8.23 -8.38
N ALA A 99 -20.88 7.55 -7.37
CA ALA A 99 -20.74 8.06 -6.02
C ALA A 99 -19.67 9.19 -5.87
N GLY A 100 -19.07 9.66 -6.96
CA GLY A 100 -18.08 10.73 -6.95
C GLY A 100 -16.69 10.31 -6.46
N ILE A 101 -16.37 9.01 -6.52
CA ILE A 101 -15.06 8.43 -6.19
C ILE A 101 -14.32 8.11 -7.51
N PRO A 102 -13.26 8.88 -7.85
CA PRO A 102 -12.48 8.60 -9.04
C PRO A 102 -11.88 7.20 -9.00
N THR A 103 -12.26 6.36 -9.96
CA THR A 103 -11.92 4.93 -9.96
C THR A 103 -11.33 4.48 -11.29
N THR A 104 -10.26 3.70 -11.24
CA THR A 104 -9.61 3.02 -12.36
C THR A 104 -9.63 1.51 -12.14
N THR A 105 -9.32 0.73 -13.18
CA THR A 105 -9.36 -0.74 -13.12
C THR A 105 -7.96 -1.32 -13.32
N CYS A 106 -7.69 -2.46 -12.69
CA CYS A 106 -6.42 -3.16 -12.81
C CYS A 106 -6.63 -4.68 -12.89
N LYS A 107 -6.02 -5.31 -13.89
CA LYS A 107 -6.11 -6.76 -14.11
C LYS A 107 -5.18 -7.59 -13.20
N HIS A 108 -4.25 -6.94 -12.51
CA HIS A 108 -3.20 -7.59 -11.73
C HIS A 108 -3.11 -6.92 -10.36
N MET A 109 -4.18 -7.06 -9.56
CA MET A 109 -4.28 -6.40 -8.26
C MET A 109 -3.28 -6.93 -7.23
N ASP A 110 -2.85 -8.19 -7.33
CA ASP A 110 -1.77 -8.73 -6.48
C ASP A 110 -0.44 -8.01 -6.75
N ASP A 111 -0.04 -7.91 -8.01
CA ASP A 111 1.14 -7.14 -8.45
C ASP A 111 1.04 -5.66 -8.03
N TRP A 112 -0.16 -5.06 -8.16
CA TRP A 112 -0.43 -3.69 -7.73
C TRP A 112 -0.18 -3.52 -6.22
N GLN A 113 -0.71 -4.44 -5.40
CA GLN A 113 -0.62 -4.36 -3.94
C GLN A 113 0.79 -4.63 -3.43
N LYS A 114 1.47 -5.66 -3.97
CA LYS A 114 2.87 -5.92 -3.67
C LYS A 114 3.77 -4.74 -4.02
N THR A 115 3.54 -4.11 -5.18
CA THR A 115 4.24 -2.89 -5.57
C THR A 115 3.98 -1.74 -4.58
N HIS A 116 2.73 -1.55 -4.19
CA HIS A 116 2.35 -0.53 -3.21
C HIS A 116 3.06 -0.76 -1.87
N VAL A 117 2.98 -1.97 -1.32
CA VAL A 117 3.61 -2.37 -0.05
C VAL A 117 5.12 -2.14 -0.07
N ALA A 118 5.81 -2.52 -1.16
CA ALA A 118 7.25 -2.29 -1.31
C ALA A 118 7.64 -0.81 -1.23
N VAL A 119 6.77 0.10 -1.70
CA VAL A 119 6.98 1.54 -1.64
C VAL A 119 6.66 2.09 -0.25
N VAL A 120 5.47 1.80 0.28
CA VAL A 120 5.00 2.42 1.54
C VAL A 120 5.75 1.91 2.76
N CYS A 121 6.21 0.66 2.78
CA CYS A 121 7.03 0.15 3.89
C CYS A 121 8.37 0.88 3.97
N ALA A 122 9.05 1.11 2.85
CA ALA A 122 10.29 1.86 2.84
C ALA A 122 10.10 3.31 3.33
N ILE A 123 9.01 3.97 2.92
CA ILE A 123 8.67 5.31 3.38
C ILE A 123 8.36 5.32 4.88
N ALA A 124 7.52 4.41 5.36
CA ALA A 124 7.14 4.33 6.78
C ALA A 124 8.36 4.07 7.67
N GLN A 125 9.23 3.11 7.31
CA GLN A 125 10.44 2.82 8.09
C GLN A 125 11.42 4.00 8.12
N ALA A 126 11.57 4.71 6.99
CA ALA A 126 12.37 5.94 6.96
C ALA A 126 11.77 7.03 7.84
N LEU A 127 10.44 7.19 7.84
CA LEU A 127 9.74 8.14 8.73
C LEU A 127 9.92 7.78 10.20
N TYR A 128 9.83 6.49 10.57
CA TYR A 128 10.03 6.02 11.94
C TYR A 128 11.40 6.40 12.49
N LYS A 129 12.44 6.40 11.64
CA LYS A 129 13.77 6.89 12.02
C LYS A 129 13.78 8.34 12.53
N HIS A 130 12.85 9.16 12.04
CA HIS A 130 12.74 10.58 12.34
C HIS A 130 11.50 10.91 13.18
N GLY A 131 11.01 9.96 13.99
CA GLY A 131 9.85 10.19 14.85
C GLY A 131 8.54 10.39 14.09
N GLY A 132 8.45 9.84 12.87
CA GLY A 132 7.28 10.02 12.01
C GLY A 132 7.15 11.42 11.42
N ASP A 133 8.17 12.27 11.50
CA ASP A 133 8.17 13.64 10.94
C ASP A 133 8.74 13.64 9.50
N PRO A 134 7.90 13.94 8.48
CA PRO A 134 8.34 13.98 7.09
C PRO A 134 9.25 15.17 6.80
N ILE A 135 9.05 16.32 7.46
CA ILE A 135 9.90 17.50 7.31
C ILE A 135 11.29 17.20 7.85
N ARG A 136 11.39 16.57 9.03
CA ARG A 136 12.67 16.12 9.58
C ARG A 136 13.37 15.12 8.67
N LEU A 137 12.69 14.10 8.16
CA LEU A 137 13.26 13.17 7.17
C LEU A 137 13.75 13.91 5.93
N SER A 138 13.01 14.91 5.44
CA SER A 138 13.38 15.68 4.24
C SER A 138 14.73 16.41 4.34
N MET A 139 15.14 16.76 5.57
CA MET A 139 16.43 17.43 5.85
C MET A 139 17.61 16.47 5.88
N HIS A 140 17.36 15.15 5.95
CA HIS A 140 18.39 14.11 6.05
C HIS A 140 18.53 13.37 4.72
N PHE A 141 19.21 13.99 3.75
CA PHE A 141 19.31 13.47 2.38
C PHE A 141 19.89 12.04 2.29
N SER A 142 20.82 11.67 3.18
CA SER A 142 21.36 10.31 3.26
C SER A 142 20.28 9.27 3.60
N ASP A 143 19.31 9.63 4.44
CA ASP A 143 18.21 8.75 4.85
C ASP A 143 17.11 8.71 3.80
N VAL A 144 16.83 9.83 3.13
CA VAL A 144 15.97 9.83 1.94
C VAL A 144 16.57 8.96 0.83
N ARG A 145 17.90 9.01 0.63
CA ARG A 145 18.59 8.10 -0.30
C ARG A 145 18.50 6.64 0.12
N LEU A 146 18.56 6.36 1.42
CA LEU A 146 18.38 5.00 1.95
C LEU A 146 16.96 4.50 1.70
N MET A 147 15.95 5.34 1.95
CA MET A 147 14.54 5.07 1.62
C MET A 147 14.38 4.71 0.14
N VAL A 148 14.92 5.53 -0.77
CA VAL A 148 14.86 5.28 -2.21
C VAL A 148 15.59 3.98 -2.59
N ALA A 149 16.74 3.70 -1.98
CA ALA A 149 17.45 2.45 -2.21
C ALA A 149 16.60 1.23 -1.80
N ALA A 150 15.92 1.30 -0.65
CA ALA A 150 15.02 0.25 -0.19
C ALA A 150 13.81 0.06 -1.11
N ILE A 151 13.21 1.15 -1.62
CA ILE A 151 12.17 1.08 -2.65
C ILE A 151 12.68 0.32 -3.87
N GLN A 152 13.86 0.69 -4.39
CA GLN A 152 14.43 0.08 -5.58
C GLN A 152 14.77 -1.41 -5.38
N GLU A 153 15.28 -1.78 -4.19
CA GLU A 153 15.48 -3.17 -3.79
C GLU A 153 14.15 -3.93 -3.78
N GLY A 154 13.09 -3.35 -3.22
CA GLY A 154 11.76 -3.97 -3.17
C GLY A 154 11.20 -4.21 -4.57
N LEU A 155 11.32 -3.23 -5.47
CA LEU A 155 10.94 -3.39 -6.88
C LEU A 155 11.83 -4.40 -7.63
N ALA A 156 13.05 -4.65 -7.17
CA ALA A 156 13.93 -5.67 -7.74
C ALA A 156 13.53 -7.07 -7.25
N VAL A 157 13.25 -7.22 -5.95
CA VAL A 157 12.71 -8.43 -5.31
C VAL A 157 11.44 -8.89 -6.01
N LEU A 158 10.47 -7.99 -6.19
CA LEU A 158 9.23 -8.31 -6.90
C LEU A 158 9.49 -8.83 -8.30
N ARG A 159 10.38 -8.18 -9.07
CA ARG A 159 10.73 -8.64 -10.42
C ARG A 159 11.44 -10.00 -10.42
N CYS A 160 12.32 -10.25 -9.45
CA CYS A 160 13.00 -11.54 -9.29
C CYS A 160 11.99 -12.67 -9.06
N LEU A 161 10.92 -12.40 -8.30
CA LEU A 161 9.83 -13.34 -8.03
C LEU A 161 8.80 -13.42 -9.16
N GLY A 162 9.03 -12.77 -10.31
CA GLY A 162 8.12 -12.80 -11.47
C GLY A 162 6.94 -11.81 -11.39
N HIS A 163 6.88 -10.97 -10.37
CA HIS A 163 5.84 -9.95 -10.23
C HIS A 163 6.06 -8.75 -11.16
N ARG A 164 4.95 -8.19 -11.64
CA ARG A 164 4.96 -6.96 -12.45
C ARG A 164 4.94 -5.75 -11.53
N ILE A 165 5.65 -4.69 -11.92
CA ILE A 165 5.59 -3.42 -11.18
C ILE A 165 4.40 -2.60 -11.69
N ILE A 166 3.39 -2.46 -10.85
CA ILE A 166 2.10 -1.84 -11.18
C ILE A 166 1.75 -0.81 -10.10
N PRO A 167 1.30 0.40 -10.47
CA PRO A 167 1.05 0.88 -11.82
C PRO A 167 2.33 1.27 -12.58
N ARG A 168 2.32 1.11 -13.91
CA ARG A 168 3.48 1.41 -14.80
C ARG A 168 4.00 2.85 -14.66
N LYS A 169 3.15 3.80 -14.23
CA LYS A 169 3.53 5.19 -13.96
C LYS A 169 4.62 5.34 -12.89
N LEU A 170 4.87 4.32 -12.06
CA LEU A 170 5.93 4.31 -11.05
C LEU A 170 7.33 4.02 -11.63
N TRP A 171 7.49 4.03 -12.96
CA TRP A 171 8.77 3.80 -13.64
C TRP A 171 9.89 4.74 -13.14
N TYR A 172 9.55 5.97 -12.76
CA TYR A 172 10.51 6.97 -12.29
C TYR A 172 11.25 6.55 -11.00
N LEU A 173 10.68 5.65 -10.20
CA LEU A 173 11.35 5.13 -8.99
C LEU A 173 12.63 4.34 -9.32
N ARG A 174 12.81 3.93 -10.59
CA ARG A 174 14.00 3.23 -11.08
C ARG A 174 15.12 4.17 -11.55
N LEU A 175 14.87 5.49 -11.58
CA LEU A 175 15.88 6.49 -11.93
C LEU A 175 17.02 6.53 -10.89
N PRO A 176 18.16 7.17 -11.19
CA PRO A 176 19.27 7.27 -10.26
C PRO A 176 18.83 7.75 -8.87
N ARG A 177 19.28 7.04 -7.83
CA ARG A 177 18.83 7.23 -6.43
C ARG A 177 18.90 8.67 -5.97
N VAL A 178 19.94 9.39 -6.38
CA VAL A 178 20.16 10.80 -6.00
C VAL A 178 19.06 11.71 -6.54
N LEU A 179 18.65 11.52 -7.79
CA LEU A 179 17.60 12.31 -8.42
C LEU A 179 16.25 12.04 -7.76
N VAL A 180 15.91 10.76 -7.58
CA VAL A 180 14.66 10.36 -6.93
C VAL A 180 14.62 10.85 -5.49
N ALA A 181 15.74 10.74 -4.75
CA ALA A 181 15.83 11.25 -3.39
C ALA A 181 15.65 12.77 -3.32
N ALA A 182 16.19 13.54 -4.28
CA ALA A 182 16.00 14.99 -4.32
C ALA A 182 14.53 15.37 -4.48
N VAL A 183 13.80 14.66 -5.35
CA VAL A 183 12.35 14.85 -5.52
C VAL A 183 11.61 14.47 -4.24
N PHE A 184 11.93 13.34 -3.60
CA PHE A 184 11.31 12.96 -2.33
C PHE A 184 11.57 13.97 -1.22
N SER A 185 12.79 14.52 -1.11
CA SER A 185 13.09 15.59 -0.15
C SER A 185 12.21 16.82 -0.35
N PHE A 186 11.87 17.17 -1.59
CA PHE A 186 10.93 18.25 -1.85
C PHE A 186 9.49 17.87 -1.46
N VAL A 187 9.03 16.68 -1.88
CA VAL A 187 7.66 16.20 -1.60
C VAL A 187 7.40 16.04 -0.10
N LEU A 188 8.38 15.56 0.66
CA LEU A 188 8.28 15.37 2.11
C LEU A 188 8.05 16.68 2.89
N ARG A 189 8.32 17.84 2.28
CA ARG A 189 8.05 19.18 2.87
C ARG A 189 6.63 19.68 2.62
N THR A 190 5.79 18.91 1.94
CA THR A 190 4.43 19.31 1.59
C THR A 190 3.40 18.75 2.58
N ASP A 191 2.28 19.44 2.74
CA ASP A 191 1.14 18.96 3.53
C ASP A 191 0.56 17.63 3.01
N LEU A 192 0.79 17.32 1.73
CA LEU A 192 0.42 16.04 1.14
C LEU A 192 1.18 14.89 1.80
N ALA A 193 2.49 15.04 2.02
CA ALA A 193 3.30 14.01 2.67
C ALA A 193 2.88 13.81 4.13
N GLU A 194 2.60 14.90 4.84
CA GLU A 194 2.10 14.84 6.21
C GLU A 194 0.76 14.10 6.31
N THR A 195 -0.19 14.43 5.42
CA THR A 195 -1.54 13.88 5.47
C THR A 195 -1.66 12.46 4.93
N ALA A 196 -0.92 12.11 3.87
CA ALA A 196 -1.03 10.84 3.15
C ALA A 196 0.00 9.79 3.56
N MET A 197 1.19 10.20 4.04
CA MET A 197 2.27 9.27 4.41
C MET A 197 2.45 9.24 5.93
N ALA A 198 2.80 10.39 6.51
CA ALA A 198 3.28 10.45 7.89
C ALA A 198 2.18 10.15 8.91
N ARG A 199 1.01 10.77 8.77
CA ARG A 199 -0.13 10.52 9.67
C ARG A 199 -0.60 9.07 9.63
N HIS A 200 -0.58 8.41 8.46
CA HIS A 200 -0.91 6.99 8.35
C HIS A 200 0.15 6.13 9.04
N ALA A 201 1.43 6.38 8.76
CA ALA A 201 2.53 5.65 9.39
C ALA A 201 2.51 5.73 10.92
N ARG A 202 2.20 6.90 11.50
CA ARG A 202 2.11 7.09 12.97
C ARG A 202 0.91 6.38 13.60
N ARG A 203 -0.19 6.22 12.87
CA ARG A 203 -1.45 5.66 13.41
C ARG A 203 -1.64 4.17 13.14
N ALA A 204 -1.07 3.66 12.06
CA ALA A 204 -1.24 2.29 11.60
C ALA A 204 0.06 1.48 11.81
N VAL A 205 0.73 1.66 12.95
CA VAL A 205 2.03 1.03 13.24
C VAL A 205 1.92 -0.50 13.16
N ASP A 206 0.88 -1.09 13.75
CA ASP A 206 0.68 -2.53 13.74
C ASP A 206 0.45 -3.07 12.32
N GLU A 207 -0.35 -2.37 11.52
CA GLU A 207 -0.55 -2.71 10.10
C GLU A 207 0.75 -2.59 9.32
N MET A 208 1.50 -1.49 9.47
CA MET A 208 2.80 -1.32 8.81
C MET A 208 3.82 -2.38 9.22
N ASN A 209 3.81 -2.84 10.47
CA ASN A 209 4.64 -3.95 10.92
C ASN A 209 4.26 -5.27 10.23
N VAL A 210 2.96 -5.54 10.03
CA VAL A 210 2.50 -6.72 9.29
C VAL A 210 2.94 -6.63 7.83
N LEU A 211 2.70 -5.50 7.17
CA LEU A 211 3.09 -5.30 5.77
C LEU A 211 4.61 -5.39 5.58
N ASN A 212 5.39 -4.89 6.54
CA ASN A 212 6.84 -5.00 6.50
C ASN A 212 7.32 -6.45 6.68
N ARG A 213 6.65 -7.26 7.51
CA ARG A 213 6.93 -8.70 7.59
C ARG A 213 6.62 -9.41 6.28
N GLU A 214 5.46 -9.15 5.69
CA GLU A 214 5.11 -9.72 4.38
C GLU A 214 6.11 -9.33 3.28
N LEU A 215 6.61 -8.09 3.30
CA LEU A 215 7.68 -7.66 2.39
C LEU A 215 9.00 -8.41 2.65
N LEU A 216 9.35 -8.64 3.91
CA LEU A 216 10.55 -9.41 4.27
C LEU A 216 10.42 -10.88 3.86
N ASP A 217 9.24 -11.47 3.94
CA ASP A 217 9.01 -12.83 3.45
C ASP A 217 9.29 -12.93 1.93
N LEU A 218 8.89 -11.92 1.16
CA LEU A 218 9.25 -11.82 -0.27
C LEU A 218 10.76 -11.62 -0.47
N VAL A 219 11.42 -10.82 0.38
CA VAL A 219 12.87 -10.66 0.34
C VAL A 219 13.57 -12.00 0.54
N GLU A 220 13.19 -12.77 1.56
CA GLU A 220 13.78 -14.09 1.82
C GLU A 220 13.52 -15.07 0.67
N ALA A 221 12.29 -15.10 0.15
CA ALA A 221 11.94 -15.95 -0.99
C ALA A 221 12.73 -15.62 -2.27
N SER A 222 13.18 -14.36 -2.44
CA SER A 222 13.97 -13.94 -3.60
C SER A 222 15.45 -14.31 -3.51
N HIS A 223 15.95 -14.62 -2.30
CA HIS A 223 17.38 -14.80 -2.00
C HIS A 223 18.28 -13.62 -2.42
N MET A 224 17.71 -12.44 -2.68
CA MET A 224 18.45 -11.26 -3.10
C MET A 224 19.14 -10.58 -1.91
N ASN A 225 20.32 -10.02 -2.16
CA ASN A 225 20.96 -9.12 -1.20
C ASN A 225 20.26 -7.75 -1.20
N THR A 226 19.57 -7.43 -0.11
CA THR A 226 18.74 -6.21 0.06
C THR A 226 19.19 -5.39 1.29
N PRO A 227 20.41 -4.84 1.26
CA PRO A 227 20.99 -4.17 2.42
C PRO A 227 20.20 -2.93 2.86
N ALA A 228 19.55 -2.19 1.95
CA ALA A 228 18.78 -1.01 2.31
C ALA A 228 17.47 -1.39 3.02
N ILE A 229 16.72 -2.37 2.49
CA ILE A 229 15.52 -2.89 3.17
C ILE A 229 15.88 -3.42 4.55
N ARG A 230 16.92 -4.26 4.65
CA ARG A 230 17.34 -4.83 5.94
C ARG A 230 17.80 -3.78 6.94
N LYS A 231 18.44 -2.70 6.47
CA LYS A 231 18.83 -1.58 7.33
C LYS A 231 17.61 -0.82 7.86
N LEU A 232 16.61 -0.57 7.03
CA LEU A 232 15.37 0.08 7.45
C LEU A 232 14.51 -0.80 8.36
N ALA A 233 14.44 -2.11 8.10
CA ALA A 233 13.64 -3.04 8.90
C ALA A 233 14.09 -3.19 10.36
N ARG A 234 15.31 -2.72 10.70
CA ARG A 234 15.82 -2.70 12.08
C ARG A 234 15.34 -1.50 12.89
N ILE A 235 14.62 -0.56 12.26
CA ILE A 235 14.16 0.67 12.91
C ILE A 235 12.89 0.36 13.67
N THR A 236 12.88 0.68 14.96
CA THR A 236 11.68 0.61 15.79
C THR A 236 11.01 1.98 15.80
N PRO A 237 9.68 2.06 15.63
CA PRO A 237 8.96 3.32 15.78
C PRO A 237 9.12 3.89 17.19
N ASP A 238 9.68 5.09 17.28
CA ASP A 238 9.71 5.90 18.50
C ASP A 238 9.25 7.31 18.14
N PHE A 239 8.08 7.70 18.63
CA PHE A 239 7.47 8.99 18.31
C PHE A 239 7.76 10.08 19.34
N GLY A 240 8.53 9.76 20.40
CA GLY A 240 8.64 10.63 21.58
C GLY A 240 7.30 10.71 22.32
N LYS A 241 7.33 10.59 23.64
CA LYS A 241 6.18 10.97 24.48
C LYS A 241 6.30 12.43 24.86
#